data_AF-A0A482WD81-F1
#
_entry.id   AF-A0A482WD81-F1
#
_cell.length_a   1.000
_cell.length_b   1.000
_cell.length_c   1.000
_cell.angle_alpha   90.00
_cell.angle_beta   90.00
_cell.angle_gamma   90.00
#
_symmetry.space_group_name_H-M   'P 1'
#
loop_
_entity.id
_entity.type
_entity.pdbx_description
1 polymer ?
#
loop_
_entity_poly.entity_id
_entity_poly.type
_entity_poly.pdbx_seq_one_letter_code
_entity_poly.pdbx_strand_id
1 'polypeptide(L)'
;MARNFVNEILSSRERFIKHLSDDLVKNDKIIEEAAASISDLKITSTNVEILGKKVEHTSLIPLGKNIYVNGVIKHTGEYFIDKVAFPESYSVLETLDGTLQLLENKIKKQSKLLKESENAKAQIEERIKLLKGEKEEEENDLPKEIVSDKGIAVKVGQLYEIVEFEN
;
A
#
# COMPACT_ATOMS: atom_id res chain seq x y z
N MET A 1 -13.30 42.63 1.46
CA MET A 1 -12.23 41.82 0.83
C MET A 1 -11.84 40.60 1.67
N ALA A 2 -11.62 40.71 2.99
CA ALA A 2 -11.21 39.56 3.84
C ALA A 2 -12.18 38.34 3.83
N ARG A 3 -13.50 38.53 3.76
CA ARG A 3 -14.47 37.42 3.70
C ARG A 3 -14.40 36.59 2.41
N ASN A 4 -14.04 37.19 1.28
CA ASN A 4 -13.90 36.45 0.01
C ASN A 4 -12.66 35.56 0.02
N PHE A 5 -11.56 36.05 0.59
CA PHE A 5 -10.30 35.30 0.69
C PHE A 5 -10.43 34.07 1.60
N VAL A 6 -11.13 34.19 2.73
CA VAL A 6 -11.40 33.05 3.64
C VAL A 6 -12.24 31.97 2.96
N ASN A 7 -13.27 32.35 2.20
CA ASN A 7 -14.12 31.40 1.47
C ASN A 7 -13.35 30.71 0.32
N GLU A 8 -12.45 31.43 -0.36
CA GLU A 8 -11.56 30.86 -1.39
C GLU A 8 -10.60 29.83 -0.78
N ILE A 9 -10.01 30.11 0.39
CA ILE A 9 -9.13 29.18 1.10
C ILE A 9 -9.89 27.91 1.53
N LEU A 10 -11.08 28.06 2.13
CA LEU A 10 -11.87 26.93 2.61
C LEU A 10 -12.32 26.03 1.45
N SER A 11 -12.80 26.61 0.34
CA SER A 11 -13.19 25.85 -0.85
C SER A 11 -12.00 25.21 -1.58
N SER A 12 -10.80 25.78 -1.51
CA SER A 12 -9.57 25.17 -2.01
C SER A 12 -9.17 23.96 -1.17
N ARG A 13 -9.22 24.09 0.17
CA ARG A 13 -8.98 23.00 1.13
C ARG A 13 -9.94 21.83 0.92
N GLU A 14 -11.24 22.10 0.76
CA GLU A 14 -12.24 21.05 0.50
C GLU A 14 -11.98 20.31 -0.81
N ARG A 15 -11.64 21.03 -1.89
CA ARG A 15 -11.26 20.42 -3.17
C ARG A 15 -10.01 19.55 -3.03
N PHE A 16 -9.01 20.03 -2.29
CA PHE A 16 -7.79 19.27 -2.06
C PHE A 16 -8.05 18.00 -1.23
N ILE A 17 -8.85 18.08 -0.17
CA ILE A 17 -9.29 16.91 0.61
C ILE A 17 -10.01 15.91 -0.30
N LYS A 18 -10.88 16.38 -1.20
CA LYS A 18 -11.56 15.49 -2.16
C LYS A 18 -10.57 14.74 -3.06
N HIS A 19 -9.57 15.42 -3.61
CA HIS A 19 -8.52 14.76 -4.41
C HIS A 19 -7.75 13.71 -3.62
N LEU A 20 -7.39 14.01 -2.37
CA LEU A 20 -6.74 13.06 -1.48
C LEU A 20 -7.63 11.84 -1.20
N SER A 21 -8.93 12.03 -0.99
CA SER A 21 -9.88 10.93 -0.83
C SER A 21 -10.00 10.07 -2.10
N ASP A 22 -10.01 10.68 -3.29
CA ASP A 22 -10.02 9.93 -4.56
C ASP A 22 -8.74 9.10 -4.73
N ASP A 23 -7.59 9.61 -4.29
CA ASP A 23 -6.31 8.89 -4.30
C ASP A 23 -6.24 7.77 -3.25
N LEU A 24 -6.93 7.90 -2.11
CA LEU A 24 -7.09 6.79 -1.16
C LEU A 24 -7.83 5.62 -1.79
N VAL A 25 -8.96 5.88 -2.46
CA VAL A 25 -9.74 4.82 -3.12
C VAL A 25 -8.91 4.09 -4.19
N LYS A 26 -8.06 4.81 -4.93
CA LYS A 26 -7.13 4.19 -5.89
C LYS A 26 -6.10 3.30 -5.19
N ASN A 27 -5.51 3.77 -4.09
CA ASN A 27 -4.53 2.99 -3.33
C ASN A 27 -5.17 1.74 -2.71
N ASP A 28 -6.39 1.85 -2.17
CA ASP A 28 -7.13 0.70 -1.65
C ASP A 28 -7.31 -0.39 -2.70
N LYS A 29 -7.72 0.01 -3.92
CA LYS A 29 -7.85 -0.91 -5.04
C LYS A 29 -6.52 -1.58 -5.39
N ILE A 30 -5.42 -0.83 -5.43
CA ILE A 30 -4.09 -1.37 -5.72
C ILE A 30 -3.65 -2.35 -4.62
N ILE A 31 -3.91 -2.04 -3.34
CA ILE A 31 -3.62 -2.89 -2.19
C ILE A 31 -4.39 -4.21 -2.30
N GLU A 32 -5.70 -4.16 -2.58
CA GLU A 32 -6.54 -5.35 -2.78
C GLU A 32 -6.03 -6.21 -3.94
N GLU A 33 -5.75 -5.61 -5.10
CA GLU A 33 -5.24 -6.31 -6.28
C GLU A 33 -3.86 -6.94 -6.03
N ALA A 34 -2.95 -6.21 -5.38
CA ALA A 34 -1.61 -6.71 -5.05
C ALA A 34 -1.68 -7.86 -4.02
N ALA A 35 -2.52 -7.74 -2.99
CA ALA A 35 -2.71 -8.77 -1.98
C ALA A 35 -3.30 -10.05 -2.58
N ALA A 36 -4.32 -9.93 -3.43
CA ALA A 36 -4.90 -11.05 -4.16
C ALA A 36 -3.84 -11.73 -5.06
N SER A 37 -3.08 -10.94 -5.82
CA SER A 37 -2.02 -11.46 -6.69
C SER A 37 -0.93 -12.20 -5.91
N ILE A 38 -0.52 -11.69 -4.73
CA ILE A 38 0.45 -12.38 -3.85
C ILE A 38 -0.11 -13.72 -3.37
N SER A 39 -1.38 -13.76 -2.97
CA SER A 39 -2.05 -14.99 -2.53
C SER A 39 -2.04 -16.03 -3.63
N ASP A 40 -2.48 -15.66 -4.84
CA ASP A 40 -2.51 -16.55 -5.99
C ASP A 40 -1.12 -17.08 -6.33
N LEU A 41 -0.11 -16.21 -6.38
CA LEU A 41 1.28 -16.60 -6.65
C LEU A 41 1.84 -17.58 -5.61
N LYS A 42 1.51 -17.39 -4.32
CA LYS A 42 1.92 -18.32 -3.24
C LYS A 42 1.26 -19.69 -3.38
N ILE A 43 -0.02 -19.71 -3.74
CA ILE A 43 -0.76 -20.95 -4.02
C ILE A 43 -0.12 -21.65 -5.22
N THR A 44 0.15 -20.93 -6.30
CA THR A 44 0.83 -21.48 -7.48
C THR A 44 2.21 -22.03 -7.14
N SER A 45 3.03 -21.30 -6.38
CA SER A 45 4.36 -21.75 -5.95
C SER A 45 4.26 -23.05 -5.15
N THR A 46 3.34 -23.12 -4.19
CA THR A 46 3.11 -24.32 -3.39
C THR A 46 2.68 -25.50 -4.27
N ASN A 47 1.79 -25.28 -5.24
CA ASN A 47 1.34 -26.32 -6.15
C ASN A 47 2.47 -26.83 -7.05
N VAL A 48 3.32 -25.93 -7.58
CA VAL A 48 4.49 -26.27 -8.39
C VAL A 48 5.50 -27.09 -7.57
N GLU A 49 5.78 -26.68 -6.33
CA GLU A 49 6.63 -27.46 -5.42
C GLU A 49 6.07 -28.85 -5.13
N ILE A 50 4.75 -28.97 -4.95
CA ILE A 50 4.11 -30.27 -4.69
C ILE A 50 4.18 -31.17 -5.93
N LEU A 51 3.89 -30.62 -7.11
CA LEU A 51 3.95 -31.36 -8.38
C LEU A 51 5.38 -31.80 -8.71
N GLY A 52 6.38 -30.96 -8.44
CA GLY A 52 7.79 -31.27 -8.68
C GLY A 52 8.34 -32.46 -7.87
N LYS A 53 7.64 -32.93 -6.82
CA LYS A 53 8.10 -34.04 -5.97
C LYS A 53 7.98 -35.41 -6.64
N LYS A 54 7.12 -35.58 -7.66
CA LYS A 54 6.99 -36.84 -8.40
C LYS A 54 6.86 -36.55 -9.88
N VAL A 55 7.43 -37.43 -10.70
CA VAL A 55 7.41 -37.30 -12.17
C VAL A 55 5.99 -37.35 -12.76
N GLU A 56 5.07 -38.04 -12.07
CA GLU A 56 3.68 -38.20 -12.50
C GLU A 56 2.69 -37.97 -11.34
N HIS A 57 1.58 -37.31 -11.65
CA HIS A 57 0.49 -37.03 -10.72
C HIS A 57 -0.88 -37.23 -11.38
N THR A 58 -1.72 -38.09 -10.79
CA THR A 58 -3.14 -38.19 -11.18
C THR A 58 -3.89 -37.01 -10.57
N SER A 59 -4.64 -36.28 -11.39
CA SER A 59 -5.39 -35.10 -10.95
C SER A 59 -6.70 -34.93 -11.72
N LEU A 60 -7.62 -34.14 -11.15
CA LEU A 60 -8.84 -33.69 -11.80
C LEU A 60 -8.55 -32.35 -12.49
N ILE A 61 -8.54 -32.37 -13.83
CA ILE A 61 -8.28 -31.18 -14.65
C ILE A 61 -9.62 -30.49 -14.92
N PRO A 62 -9.79 -29.21 -14.53
CA PRO A 62 -11.02 -28.46 -14.81
C PRO A 62 -11.15 -28.15 -16.31
N LEU A 63 -12.33 -28.41 -16.87
CA LEU A 63 -12.70 -28.04 -18.24
C LEU A 63 -13.70 -26.87 -18.30
N GLY A 64 -14.24 -26.47 -17.15
CA GLY A 64 -15.22 -25.40 -17.03
C GLY A 64 -15.88 -25.39 -15.64
N LYS A 65 -16.96 -24.62 -15.50
CA LYS A 65 -17.71 -24.54 -14.24
C LYS A 65 -18.28 -25.93 -13.89
N ASN A 66 -17.81 -26.50 -12.78
CA ASN A 66 -18.23 -27.81 -12.25
C ASN A 66 -17.99 -29.01 -13.18
N ILE A 67 -17.09 -28.89 -14.18
CA ILE A 67 -16.74 -29.98 -15.10
C ILE A 67 -15.26 -30.30 -14.95
N TYR A 68 -14.95 -31.57 -14.66
CA TYR A 68 -13.60 -32.06 -14.45
C TYR A 68 -13.36 -33.34 -15.24
N VAL A 69 -12.12 -33.53 -15.71
CA VAL A 69 -11.67 -34.77 -16.33
C VAL A 69 -10.51 -35.36 -15.54
N ASN A 70 -10.50 -36.68 -15.38
CA ASN A 70 -9.34 -37.37 -14.81
C ASN A 70 -8.18 -37.31 -15.81
N GLY A 71 -7.04 -36.79 -15.38
CA GLY A 71 -5.82 -36.73 -16.17
C GLY A 71 -4.60 -37.15 -15.37
N VAL A 72 -3.53 -37.50 -16.08
CA VAL A 72 -2.22 -37.72 -15.48
C VAL A 72 -1.30 -36.61 -15.98
N ILE A 73 -0.81 -35.80 -15.05
CA ILE A 73 0.21 -34.78 -15.30
C ILE A 73 1.55 -35.51 -15.32
N LYS A 74 2.29 -35.36 -16.42
CA LYS A 74 3.63 -35.91 -16.62
C LYS A 74 4.65 -34.78 -16.74
N HIS A 75 5.94 -35.11 -16.60
CA HIS A 75 7.04 -34.16 -16.79
C HIS A 75 6.97 -32.94 -15.86
N THR A 76 6.65 -33.17 -14.58
CA THR A 76 6.53 -32.12 -13.54
C THR A 76 7.82 -31.37 -13.18
N GLY A 77 8.93 -31.68 -13.88
CA GLY A 77 10.20 -30.94 -13.77
C GLY A 77 10.28 -29.72 -14.68
N GLU A 78 9.34 -29.55 -15.62
CA GLU A 78 9.35 -28.48 -16.61
C GLU A 78 7.95 -27.84 -16.71
N TYR A 79 7.91 -26.52 -16.86
CA TYR A 79 6.69 -25.74 -16.87
C TYR A 79 6.68 -24.77 -18.04
N PHE A 80 5.54 -24.62 -18.69
CA PHE A 80 5.32 -23.57 -19.66
C PHE A 80 5.00 -22.26 -18.94
N ILE A 81 5.81 -21.23 -19.18
CA ILE A 81 5.64 -19.89 -18.65
C ILE A 81 5.33 -18.92 -19.79
N ASP A 82 4.16 -18.30 -19.72
CA ASP A 82 3.78 -17.24 -20.66
C ASP A 82 4.51 -15.94 -20.32
N LYS A 83 5.26 -15.43 -21.29
CA LYS A 83 5.90 -14.12 -21.26
C LYS A 83 5.10 -13.17 -22.14
N VAL A 84 4.47 -12.20 -21.49
CA VAL A 84 3.78 -11.10 -22.17
C VAL A 84 4.84 -10.08 -22.59
N ALA A 85 5.20 -10.10 -23.88
CA ALA A 85 5.99 -9.05 -24.51
C ALA A 85 5.11 -8.35 -25.54
N PHE A 86 5.28 -7.04 -25.69
CA PHE A 86 4.69 -6.31 -26.82
C PHE A 86 5.70 -6.38 -27.97
N PRO A 87 5.32 -6.76 -29.20
CA PRO A 87 3.94 -6.92 -29.70
C PRO A 87 3.34 -8.33 -29.58
N GLU A 88 4.14 -9.37 -29.33
CA GLU A 88 3.67 -10.77 -29.29
C GLU A 88 4.02 -11.47 -27.97
N SER A 89 3.02 -12.11 -27.38
CA SER A 89 3.20 -12.98 -26.20
C SER A 89 3.67 -14.35 -26.66
N TYR A 90 4.61 -14.94 -25.92
CA TYR A 90 5.18 -16.25 -26.21
C TYR A 90 5.31 -17.09 -24.95
N SER A 91 5.29 -18.41 -25.09
CA SER A 91 5.48 -19.36 -23.99
C SER A 91 6.89 -19.92 -24.02
N VAL A 92 7.53 -20.00 -22.84
CA VAL A 92 8.87 -20.58 -22.67
C VAL A 92 8.79 -21.78 -21.75
N LEU A 93 9.51 -22.84 -22.08
CA LEU A 93 9.70 -23.96 -21.18
C LEU A 93 10.80 -23.63 -20.18
N GLU A 94 10.49 -23.68 -18.89
CA GLU A 94 11.42 -23.41 -17.80
C GLU A 94 11.47 -24.60 -16.84
N THR A 95 12.62 -24.79 -16.20
CA THR A 95 12.79 -25.85 -15.19
C THR A 95 11.98 -25.54 -13.93
N LEU A 96 11.75 -26.55 -13.09
CA LEU A 96 11.11 -26.39 -11.77
C LEU A 96 11.78 -25.27 -10.96
N ASP A 97 13.11 -25.32 -10.79
CA ASP A 97 13.86 -24.33 -10.01
C ASP A 97 13.75 -22.92 -10.62
N GLY A 98 13.88 -22.82 -11.95
CA GLY A 98 13.71 -21.55 -12.66
C GLY A 98 12.30 -20.97 -12.51
N THR A 99 11.29 -21.83 -12.53
CA THR A 99 9.88 -21.47 -12.33
C THR A 99 9.64 -20.96 -10.91
N LEU A 100 10.17 -21.65 -9.90
CA LEU A 100 10.06 -21.24 -8.49
C LEU A 100 10.76 -19.90 -8.25
N GLN A 101 11.96 -19.72 -8.79
CA GLN A 101 12.68 -18.45 -8.68
C GLN A 101 11.91 -17.30 -9.36
N LEU A 102 11.26 -17.56 -10.50
CA LEU A 102 10.43 -16.59 -11.19
C LEU A 102 9.18 -16.22 -10.38
N LEU A 103 8.53 -17.19 -9.75
CA LEU A 103 7.39 -16.97 -8.86
C LEU A 103 7.81 -16.18 -7.61
N GLU A 104 8.93 -16.51 -6.98
CA GLU A 104 9.48 -15.77 -5.84
C GLU A 104 9.78 -14.31 -6.20
N ASN A 105 10.40 -14.06 -7.37
CA ASN A 105 10.65 -12.71 -7.86
C ASN A 105 9.35 -11.93 -8.10
N LYS A 106 8.31 -12.57 -8.66
CA LYS A 106 6.99 -11.95 -8.82
C LYS A 106 6.35 -11.62 -7.47
N ILE A 107 6.41 -12.53 -6.51
CA ILE A 107 5.91 -12.32 -5.14
C ILE A 107 6.63 -11.14 -4.49
N LYS A 108 7.96 -11.08 -4.59
CA LYS A 108 8.77 -9.99 -4.04
C LYS A 108 8.40 -8.64 -4.67
N LYS A 109 8.20 -8.60 -5.99
CA LYS A 109 7.78 -7.38 -6.70
C LYS A 109 6.39 -6.92 -6.24
N GLN A 110 5.42 -7.83 -6.14
CA GLN A 110 4.08 -7.49 -5.66
C GLN A 110 4.07 -7.08 -4.19
N SER A 111 4.86 -7.75 -3.34
CA SER A 111 5.00 -7.40 -1.92
C SER A 111 5.60 -6.01 -1.72
N LYS A 112 6.53 -5.61 -2.60
CA LYS A 112 7.07 -4.25 -2.62
C LYS A 112 6.00 -3.23 -2.99
N LEU A 113 5.23 -3.49 -4.05
CA LEU A 113 4.12 -2.63 -4.48
C LEU A 113 3.08 -2.47 -3.36
N LEU A 114 2.68 -3.57 -2.72
CA LEU A 114 1.76 -3.58 -1.58
C LEU A 114 2.24 -2.63 -0.47
N LYS A 115 3.50 -2.80 -0.03
CA LYS A 115 4.08 -1.96 1.02
C LYS A 115 4.17 -0.48 0.62
N GLU A 116 4.52 -0.20 -0.62
CA GLU A 116 4.57 1.18 -1.14
C GLU A 116 3.18 1.83 -1.14
N SER A 117 2.14 1.10 -1.55
CA SER A 117 0.76 1.57 -1.53
C SER A 117 0.18 1.72 -0.11
N GLU A 118 0.49 0.81 0.81
CA GLU A 118 0.11 0.94 2.23
C GLU A 118 0.73 2.18 2.88
N ASN A 119 2.01 2.43 2.62
CA ASN A 119 2.69 3.64 3.09
C ASN A 119 2.09 4.91 2.48
N ALA A 120 1.78 4.90 1.18
CA ALA A 120 1.14 6.03 0.51
C ALA A 120 -0.25 6.31 1.10
N LYS A 121 -1.04 5.26 1.36
CA LYS A 121 -2.33 5.36 2.03
C LYS A 121 -2.19 6.02 3.40
N ALA A 122 -1.29 5.51 4.26
CA ALA A 122 -1.06 6.06 5.59
C ALA A 122 -0.70 7.55 5.57
N GLN A 123 0.18 7.96 4.64
CA GLN A 123 0.55 9.38 4.47
C GLN A 123 -0.62 10.25 4.01
N ILE A 124 -1.49 9.73 3.13
CA ILE A 124 -2.66 10.49 2.67
C ILE A 124 -3.69 10.62 3.79
N GLU A 125 -3.95 9.55 4.56
CA GLU A 125 -4.83 9.58 5.73
C GLU A 125 -4.37 10.61 6.76
N GLU A 126 -3.07 10.62 7.08
CA GLU A 126 -2.47 11.59 8.00
C GLU A 126 -2.63 13.03 7.48
N ARG A 127 -2.38 13.27 6.19
CA ARG A 127 -2.60 14.58 5.55
C ARG A 127 -4.05 15.02 5.63
N ILE A 128 -5.02 14.11 5.41
CA ILE A 128 -6.43 14.42 5.53
C ILE A 128 -6.79 14.80 6.97
N LYS A 129 -6.29 14.08 7.99
CA LYS A 129 -6.51 14.42 9.41
C LYS A 129 -6.01 15.82 9.74
N LEU A 130 -4.75 16.13 9.38
CA LEU A 130 -4.15 17.46 9.54
C LEU A 130 -4.98 18.53 8.84
N LEU A 131 -5.39 18.26 7.60
CA LEU A 131 -6.20 19.18 6.84
C LEU A 131 -7.57 19.35 7.44
N LYS A 132 -8.22 18.35 8.04
CA LYS A 132 -9.53 18.48 8.68
C LYS A 132 -9.48 19.21 10.03
N GLY A 133 -8.28 19.38 10.59
CA GLY A 133 -8.12 19.91 11.95
C GLY A 133 -8.43 18.86 13.01
N GLU A 134 -8.50 17.58 12.62
CA GLU A 134 -8.50 16.43 13.51
C GLU A 134 -7.06 16.20 14.00
N LYS A 135 -6.52 17.20 14.73
CA LYS A 135 -5.38 16.92 15.60
C LYS A 135 -5.94 16.09 16.74
N GLU A 136 -5.32 14.93 16.99
CA GLU A 136 -5.33 14.40 18.35
C GLU A 136 -4.99 15.57 19.27
N GLU A 137 -5.86 15.79 20.26
CA GLU A 137 -5.53 16.64 21.39
C GLU A 137 -4.26 16.07 22.01
N GLU A 138 -3.09 16.52 21.54
CA GLU A 138 -1.94 16.65 22.43
C GLU A 138 -2.38 17.68 23.47
N GLU A 139 -2.96 17.15 24.54
CA GLU A 139 -3.26 17.86 25.77
C GLU A 139 -2.07 18.75 26.14
N ASN A 140 -2.29 20.06 26.13
CA ASN A 140 -2.13 20.93 27.30
C ASN A 140 -0.87 20.84 28.19
N ASP A 141 0.26 20.28 27.78
CA ASP A 141 1.45 20.16 28.65
C ASP A 141 2.47 21.30 28.52
N LEU A 142 2.13 22.35 27.77
CA LEU A 142 2.92 23.59 27.77
C LEU A 142 2.51 24.46 28.97
N PRO A 143 3.42 24.72 29.94
CA PRO A 143 3.12 25.45 31.16
C PRO A 143 2.62 26.86 30.86
N LYS A 144 1.64 27.35 31.62
CA LYS A 144 1.00 28.66 31.39
C LYS A 144 2.00 29.82 31.42
N GLU A 145 3.06 29.67 32.18
CA GLU A 145 4.15 30.62 32.32
C GLU A 145 5.49 29.89 32.49
N ILE A 146 6.57 30.49 31.97
CA ILE A 146 7.94 30.06 32.20
C ILE A 146 8.69 31.24 32.80
N VAL A 147 9.13 31.10 34.05
CA VAL A 147 9.82 32.16 34.80
C VAL A 147 11.33 31.91 34.76
N SER A 148 12.10 32.92 34.36
CA SER A 148 13.56 32.95 34.43
C SER A 148 14.00 34.19 35.21
N ASP A 149 15.23 34.15 35.70
CA ASP A 149 16.00 35.27 36.23
C ASP A 149 16.08 36.51 35.31
N LYS A 150 15.77 36.36 34.02
CA LYS A 150 15.83 37.44 33.02
C LYS A 150 14.47 37.94 32.53
N GLY A 151 13.38 37.27 32.90
CA GLY A 151 12.04 37.59 32.38
C GLY A 151 11.01 36.49 32.58
N ILE A 152 9.78 36.75 32.14
CA ILE A 152 8.65 35.82 32.18
C ILE A 152 8.13 35.62 30.77
N ALA A 153 7.92 34.36 30.36
CA ALA A 153 7.21 34.02 29.13
C ALA A 153 5.79 33.56 29.46
N VAL A 154 4.76 34.25 28.96
CA VAL A 154 3.34 33.96 29.22
C VAL A 154 2.67 33.41 27.96
N LYS A 155 1.87 32.36 28.10
CA LYS A 155 1.18 31.73 26.97
C LYS A 155 0.00 32.59 26.48
N VAL A 156 0.04 33.01 25.21
CA VAL A 156 -1.06 33.70 24.52
C VAL A 156 -1.46 32.91 23.27
N GLY A 157 -2.56 32.16 23.36
CA GLY A 157 -3.00 31.26 22.30
C GLY A 157 -2.05 30.06 22.10
N GLN A 158 -1.43 29.95 20.92
CA GLN A 158 -0.45 28.91 20.57
C GLN A 158 1.02 29.37 20.70
N LEU A 159 1.27 30.59 21.19
CA LEU A 159 2.60 31.20 21.28
C LEU A 159 2.90 31.65 22.72
N TYR A 160 4.17 31.94 23.01
CA TYR A 160 4.59 32.62 24.23
C TYR A 160 4.96 34.06 23.93
N GLU A 161 4.46 34.98 24.75
CA GLU A 161 4.88 36.38 24.79
C GLU A 161 5.94 36.54 25.88
N ILE A 162 7.11 37.07 25.53
CA ILE A 162 8.25 37.25 26.44
C ILE A 162 8.21 38.66 26.99
N VAL A 163 8.18 38.78 28.32
CA VAL A 163 8.34 40.02 29.07
C VAL A 163 9.70 39.98 29.75
N GLU A 164 10.66 40.72 29.18
CA GLU A 164 11.99 40.89 29.77
C GLU A 164 11.94 41.99 30.83
N PHE A 165 12.63 41.78 31.95
CA PHE A 165 12.79 42.84 32.95
C PHE A 165 13.91 43.77 32.47
N GLU A 166 13.58 45.02 32.11
CA GLU A 166 14.60 46.05 31.87
C GLU A 166 15.38 46.29 33.17
N ASN A 167 16.71 46.15 33.10
CA ASN A 167 17.64 46.55 34.16
C ASN A 167 17.93 48.04 34.09
#